data_AF-A0A9D8XQA5-F1
#
_entry.id   AF-A0A9D8XQA5-F1
#
_cell.length_a   1.000
_cell.length_b   1.000
_cell.length_c   1.000
_cell.angle_alpha   90.00
_cell.angle_beta   90.00
_cell.angle_gamma   90.00
#
_symmetry.space_group_name_H-M   'P 1'
#
loop_
_entity.id
_entity.type
_entity.pdbx_description
1 polymer ?
#
loop_
_entity_poly.entity_id
_entity_poly.type
_entity_poly.pdbx_seq_one_letter_code
_entity_poly.pdbx_strand_id
1 'polypeptide(L)' 'MAKPIKETPILTGDDAVRFEYDSINLIPVSEEEKDQAKQALDYFSSIATFSL' A
#
# COMPACT_ATOMS: atom_id res chain seq x y z
N MET A 1 0.87 16.21 -19.83
CA MET A 1 2.02 16.27 -18.90
C MET A 1 1.58 15.59 -17.61
N ALA A 2 2.20 14.47 -17.22
CA ALA A 2 1.90 13.87 -15.92
C ALA A 2 2.21 14.90 -14.83
N LYS A 3 1.28 15.12 -13.89
CA LYS A 3 1.56 15.97 -12.72
C LYS A 3 2.79 15.39 -12.00
N PRO A 4 3.73 16.22 -11.53
CA PRO A 4 4.84 15.72 -10.73
C PRO A 4 4.28 14.84 -9.62
N ILE A 5 4.81 13.61 -9.50
CA ILE A 5 4.45 12.72 -8.41
C ILE A 5 4.76 13.50 -7.13
N LYS A 6 3.73 13.78 -6.34
CA LYS A 6 3.83 14.47 -5.06
C LYS A 6 5.02 13.89 -4.31
N GLU A 7 5.93 14.75 -3.85
CA GLU A 7 7.17 14.32 -3.18
C GLU A 7 6.87 13.22 -2.17
N THR A 8 7.73 12.19 -2.15
CA THR A 8 7.58 11.07 -1.22
C THR A 8 7.43 11.64 0.19
N PRO A 9 6.34 11.33 0.91
CA PRO A 9 6.08 11.93 2.20
C PRO A 9 7.24 11.60 3.16
N ILE A 10 7.77 12.64 3.80
CA ILE A 10 8.81 12.48 4.83
C ILE A 10 8.12 12.01 6.10
N LEU A 11 8.46 10.80 6.57
CA LEU A 11 8.02 10.30 7.86
C LEU A 11 8.84 10.97 8.97
N THR A 12 8.17 11.41 10.03
CA THR A 12 8.81 12.08 11.18
C THR A 12 8.19 11.60 12.49
N GLY A 13 8.95 11.71 13.59
CA GLY A 13 8.46 11.35 14.93
C GLY A 13 8.12 9.87 15.05
N ASP A 14 7.06 9.55 15.78
CA ASP A 14 6.67 8.17 16.08
C ASP A 14 6.38 7.34 14.83
N ASP A 15 5.89 7.95 13.75
CA ASP A 15 5.61 7.24 12.51
C ASP A 15 6.90 6.81 11.79
N ALA A 16 7.98 7.59 11.90
CA ALA A 16 9.29 7.18 11.40
C ALA A 16 9.85 5.98 12.18
N VAL A 17 9.68 6.01 13.52
CA VAL A 17 10.14 4.92 14.40
C VAL A 17 9.37 3.63 14.14
N ARG A 18 8.04 3.72 14.00
CA ARG A 18 7.19 2.56 13.66
C ARG A 18 7.57 1.98 12.32
N PHE A 19 7.72 2.82 11.30
CA PHE A 19 8.11 2.37 9.97
C PHE A 19 9.45 1.65 9.98
N GLU A 20 10.46 2.20 10.66
CA GLU A 20 11.77 1.55 10.80
C GLU A 20 11.64 0.19 11.51
N TYR A 21 10.93 0.15 12.63
CA TYR A 21 10.69 -1.08 13.38
C TYR A 21 9.98 -2.16 12.55
N ASP A 22 8.89 -1.81 11.86
CA ASP A 22 8.09 -2.73 11.04
C ASP A 22 8.87 -3.20 9.81
N SER A 23 9.72 -2.34 9.23
CA SER A 23 10.57 -2.69 8.09
C SER A 23 11.62 -3.75 8.42
N ILE A 24 12.10 -3.76 9.66
CA ILE A 24 13.05 -4.75 10.17
C ILE A 24 12.31 -6.01 10.61
N ASN A 25 11.13 -5.86 11.22
CA ASN A 25 10.34 -6.94 11.80
C ASN A 25 9.17 -7.34 10.91
N LEU A 26 9.48 -7.74 9.67
CA LEU A 26 8.46 -8.15 8.70
C LEU A 26 7.69 -9.39 9.18
N ILE A 27 6.39 -9.23 9.40
CA ILE A 27 5.49 -10.33 9.71
C ILE A 27 4.93 -10.88 8.39
N PRO A 28 5.05 -12.19 8.13
CA PRO A 28 4.47 -12.78 6.94
C PRO A 28 2.94 -12.68 7.00
N VAL A 29 2.35 -12.19 5.91
CA VAL A 29 0.89 -12.11 5.75
C VAL A 29 0.29 -13.51 5.75
N SER A 30 -0.80 -13.69 6.50
CA SER A 30 -1.57 -14.93 6.57
C SER A 30 -2.25 -15.27 5.24
N GLU A 31 -2.71 -16.52 5.07
CA GLU A 31 -3.46 -16.91 3.87
C GLU A 31 -4.80 -16.17 3.75
N GLU A 32 -5.49 -15.97 4.87
CA GLU A 32 -6.76 -15.24 4.91
C GLU A 32 -6.61 -13.78 4.45
N GLU A 33 -5.58 -13.07 4.94
CA GLU A 33 -5.30 -11.70 4.53
C GLU A 33 -4.93 -11.59 3.05
N LYS A 34 -4.23 -12.59 2.50
CA LYS A 34 -3.92 -12.65 1.05
C LYS A 34 -5.19 -12.81 0.22
N ASP A 35 -6.10 -13.68 0.64
CA ASP A 35 -7.36 -13.91 -0.07
C ASP A 35 -8.27 -12.68 -0.03
N GLN A 36 -8.34 -12.00 1.12
CA GLN A 36 -9.06 -10.74 1.26
C GLN A 36 -8.47 -9.64 0.35
N ALA A 37 -7.14 -9.50 0.33
CA ALA A 37 -6.46 -8.53 -0.53
C ALA A 37 -6.71 -8.81 -2.02
N LYS A 38 -6.74 -10.10 -2.42
CA LYS A 38 -7.04 -10.50 -3.79
C LYS A 38 -8.48 -10.17 -4.18
N GLN A 39 -9.45 -10.49 -3.32
CA GLN A 39 -10.86 -10.15 -3.57
C GLN A 39 -11.07 -8.63 -3.69
N ALA A 40 -10.41 -7.85 -2.84
CA ALA A 40 -10.46 -6.39 -2.93
C ALA A 40 -9.88 -5.89 -4.26
N LEU A 41 -8.72 -6.41 -4.68
CA LEU A 41 -8.10 -6.06 -5.96
C LEU A 41 -9.01 -6.40 -7.15
N ASP A 42 -9.61 -7.59 -7.16
CA ASP A 42 -10.53 -8.02 -8.22
C ASP A 42 -11.76 -7.10 -8.28
N TYR A 43 -12.33 -6.74 -7.13
CA TYR A 43 -13.44 -5.80 -7.04
C TYR A 43 -13.06 -4.42 -7.61
N PHE A 44 -11.96 -3.82 -7.13
CA PHE A 44 -11.53 -2.50 -7.60
C PHE A 44 -11.18 -2.51 -9.09
N SER A 45 -10.57 -3.59 -9.58
CA SER A 45 -10.25 -3.75 -11.00
C SER A 45 -11.52 -3.81 -11.87
N SER A 46 -12.59 -4.43 -11.38
CA SER A 46 -13.85 -4.55 -12.12
C SER A 46 -14.60 -3.22 -12.29
N ILE A 47 -14.40 -2.28 -11.35
CA ILE A 47 -15.06 -0.96 -11.38
C ILE A 47 -14.13 0.15 -11.90
N ALA A 48 -12.84 -0.10 -11.97
CA ALA A 48 -11.86 0.87 -12.45
C ALA A 48 -11.99 1.04 -13.97
N THR A 49 -12.56 2.16 -14.39
CA THR A 49 -12.54 2.57 -15.79
C THR A 49 -11.27 3.36 -16.06
N PHE A 50 -10.25 2.70 -16.60
CA PHE A 50 -9.05 3.39 -17.05
C PHE A 50 -9.32 3.97 -18.45
N SER A 51 -9.55 5.28 -18.53
CA SER A 51 -9.43 6.01 -19.80
C SER A 51 -7.97 5.92 -20.24
N LEU A 52 -7.74 5.34 -21.42
CA LEU A 52 -6.47 5.48 -22.15
C LEU A 52 -6.26 6.93 -22.59
#